data_AF-X6D8D0-F1
#
_entry.id   AF-X6D8D0-F1
#
_cell.length_a   1.000
_cell.length_b   1.000
_cell.length_c   1.000
_cell.angle_alpha   90.00
_cell.angle_beta   90.00
_cell.angle_gamma   90.00
#
_symmetry.space_group_name_H-M   'P 1'
#
loop_
_entity.id
_entity.type
_entity.pdbx_description
1 polymer ?
#
loop_
_entity_poly.entity_id
_entity_poly.type
_entity_poly.pdbx_seq_one_letter_code
_entity_poly.pdbx_strand_id
1 'polypeptide(L)'
;MPVKRRKDKSRAFKMTEAAIDAYRARDFRALHQALGLRPWEMSPLPDTPLGCNPANPPSETDRTLFAQSYQQAVELQRDLEKSSRT
;
A
#
# COMPACT_ATOMS: atom_id res chain seq x y z
N MET A 1 2.53 35.27 -15.29
CA MET A 1 1.56 34.15 -15.09
C MET A 1 2.19 33.12 -14.18
N PRO A 2 1.58 32.73 -13.05
CA PRO A 2 2.16 31.72 -12.17
C PRO A 2 2.06 30.34 -12.85
N VAL A 3 3.21 29.73 -13.14
CA VAL A 3 3.29 28.39 -13.73
C VAL A 3 2.85 27.37 -12.67
N LYS A 4 1.71 26.72 -12.90
CA LYS A 4 1.23 25.60 -12.09
C LYS A 4 2.31 24.52 -12.05
N ARG A 5 2.95 24.33 -10.90
CA ARG A 5 3.84 23.19 -10.65
C ARG A 5 3.03 21.91 -10.81
N ARG A 6 3.24 21.19 -11.93
CA ARG A 6 2.76 19.83 -12.08
C ARG A 6 3.59 18.99 -11.11
N LYS A 7 3.01 18.59 -9.96
CA LYS A 7 3.59 17.53 -9.14
C LYS A 7 3.58 16.28 -10.02
N ASP A 8 4.75 15.86 -10.45
CA ASP A 8 4.94 14.63 -11.21
C ASP A 8 4.12 13.50 -10.59
N LYS A 9 3.29 12.88 -11.43
CA LYS A 9 2.35 11.82 -11.09
C LYS A 9 3.08 10.46 -10.93
N SER A 10 4.38 10.49 -10.64
CA SER A 10 5.24 9.33 -10.43
C SER A 10 5.44 9.08 -8.94
N ARG A 11 4.34 8.87 -8.20
CA ARG A 11 4.47 8.12 -6.94
C ARG A 11 4.53 6.64 -7.29
N ALA A 12 5.65 6.23 -7.89
CA ALA A 12 6.09 4.86 -7.78
C ALA A 12 6.28 4.63 -6.29
N PHE A 13 5.47 3.75 -5.70
CA PHE A 13 5.58 3.35 -4.30
C PHE A 13 7.03 2.98 -4.02
N LYS A 14 7.77 3.87 -3.36
CA LYS A 14 9.19 3.63 -3.10
C LYS A 14 9.24 2.60 -1.97
N MET A 15 9.64 1.38 -2.33
CA MET A 15 10.06 0.34 -1.39
C MET A 15 11.28 0.85 -0.62
N THR A 16 11.04 1.62 0.44
CA THR A 16 12.07 2.17 1.32
C THR A 16 12.37 1.18 2.43
N GLU A 17 13.59 1.23 3.00
CA GLU A 17 13.94 0.42 4.18
C GLU A 17 12.97 0.67 5.35
N ALA A 18 12.49 1.91 5.49
CA ALA A 18 11.46 2.28 6.46
C ALA A 18 10.13 1.55 6.22
N ALA A 19 9.75 1.27 4.97
CA ALA A 19 8.56 0.47 4.66
C ALA A 19 8.76 -1.01 5.03
N ILE A 20 9.96 -1.56 4.81
CA ILE A 20 10.28 -2.94 5.20
C ILE A 20 10.29 -3.08 6.73
N ASP A 21 10.88 -2.13 7.43
CA ASP A 21 10.92 -2.13 8.89
C ASP A 21 9.53 -1.96 9.49
N ALA A 22 8.71 -1.03 8.97
CA ALA A 22 7.32 -0.87 9.37
C ALA A 22 6.47 -2.12 9.08
N TYR A 23 6.74 -2.81 7.96
CA TYR A 23 6.09 -4.08 7.63
C TYR A 23 6.44 -5.18 8.64
N ARG A 24 7.73 -5.29 9.02
CA ARG A 24 8.19 -6.23 10.06
C ARG A 24 7.60 -5.89 11.44
N ALA A 25 7.53 -4.62 11.78
CA ALA A 25 6.91 -4.13 13.01
C ALA A 25 5.38 -4.22 13.04
N ARG A 26 4.75 -4.61 11.91
CA ARG A 26 3.28 -4.58 11.69
C ARG A 26 2.64 -3.22 12.01
N ASP A 27 3.39 -2.13 11.80
CA ASP A 27 2.88 -0.77 12.02
C ASP A 27 2.18 -0.25 10.77
N PHE A 28 0.84 -0.27 10.81
CA PHE A 28 -0.02 0.21 9.73
C PHE A 28 0.26 1.68 9.37
N ARG A 29 0.41 2.54 10.37
CA ARG A 29 0.47 3.99 10.14
C ARG A 29 1.81 4.39 9.57
N ALA A 30 2.89 3.81 10.10
CA ALA A 30 4.23 4.01 9.57
C ALA A 30 4.35 3.48 8.14
N LEU A 31 3.77 2.29 7.87
CA LEU A 31 3.81 1.68 6.54
C LEU A 31 3.05 2.51 5.50
N HIS A 32 1.84 2.99 5.84
CA HIS A 32 1.07 3.86 4.94
C HIS A 32 1.81 5.16 4.61
N GLN A 33 2.48 5.76 5.61
CA GLN A 33 3.29 6.95 5.37
C GLN A 33 4.52 6.65 4.51
N ALA A 34 5.23 5.57 4.79
CA ALA A 34 6.45 5.18 4.08
C ALA A 34 6.19 4.84 2.60
N LEU A 35 5.09 4.13 2.32
CA LEU A 35 4.64 3.83 0.95
C LEU A 35 3.95 5.04 0.29
N GLY A 36 3.54 6.04 1.06
CA GLY A 36 2.83 7.21 0.56
C GLY A 36 1.39 6.89 0.10
N LEU A 37 0.81 5.83 0.69
CA LEU A 37 -0.57 5.41 0.48
C LEU A 37 -1.55 6.44 1.06
N ARG A 38 -2.74 6.51 0.48
CA ARG A 38 -3.82 7.36 0.96
C ARG A 38 -4.50 6.72 2.18
N PRO A 39 -5.10 7.52 3.09
CA PRO A 39 -5.76 6.99 4.28
C PRO A 39 -6.89 5.98 4.01
N TRP A 40 -7.50 6.04 2.82
CA TRP A 40 -8.58 5.16 2.37
C TRP A 40 -8.10 4.01 1.46
N GLU A 41 -6.80 3.90 1.20
CA GLU A 41 -6.24 2.78 0.44
C GLU A 41 -5.98 1.61 1.39
N MET A 42 -6.15 0.41 0.85
CA MET A 42 -5.92 -0.85 1.53
C MET A 42 -4.43 -1.00 1.87
N SER A 43 -4.14 -1.41 3.10
CA SER A 43 -2.75 -1.58 3.53
C SER A 43 -2.21 -2.93 3.07
N PRO A 44 -0.94 -3.04 2.65
CA PRO A 44 -0.35 -4.33 2.30
C PRO A 44 -0.04 -5.23 3.52
N LEU A 45 -0.45 -4.84 4.74
CA LEU A 45 -0.28 -5.68 5.93
C LEU A 45 -1.24 -6.88 5.95
N PRO A 46 -0.73 -8.11 6.12
CA PRO A 46 -1.58 -9.28 6.33
C PRO A 46 -2.26 -9.25 7.71
N ASP A 47 -3.42 -9.90 7.81
CA ASP A 47 -4.19 -10.11 9.07
C ASP A 47 -4.60 -8.85 9.84
N THR A 48 -4.74 -7.70 9.15
CA THR A 48 -5.36 -6.50 9.74
C THR A 48 -6.72 -6.23 9.11
N PRO A 49 -7.69 -5.65 9.84
CA PRO A 49 -9.02 -5.37 9.29
C PRO A 49 -9.01 -4.37 8.12
N LEU A 50 -7.94 -3.57 7.99
CA LEU A 50 -7.70 -2.64 6.88
C LEU A 50 -6.62 -3.14 5.91
N GLY A 51 -6.18 -4.38 6.11
CA GLY A 51 -5.07 -5.01 5.42
C GLY A 51 -5.51 -5.84 4.22
N CYS A 52 -4.56 -6.06 3.33
CA CYS A 52 -4.64 -6.98 2.23
C CYS A 52 -4.62 -8.40 2.78
N ASN A 53 -5.74 -9.12 2.65
CA ASN A 53 -5.78 -10.55 2.92
C ASN A 53 -6.01 -11.31 1.62
N PRO A 54 -4.97 -11.99 1.06
CA PRO A 54 -5.13 -12.77 -0.16
C PRO A 54 -6.10 -13.96 0.00
N ALA A 55 -6.39 -14.39 1.23
CA ALA A 55 -7.38 -15.42 1.51
C ALA A 55 -8.83 -14.90 1.56
N ASN A 56 -9.02 -13.59 1.64
CA ASN A 56 -10.35 -12.97 1.67
C ASN A 56 -10.40 -11.73 0.75
N PRO A 57 -10.42 -11.93 -0.58
CA PRO A 57 -10.50 -10.84 -1.53
C PRO A 57 -11.84 -10.09 -1.40
N PRO A 58 -11.85 -8.76 -1.61
CA PRO A 58 -13.11 -8.03 -1.75
C PRO A 58 -13.89 -8.56 -2.95
N SER A 59 -15.22 -8.56 -2.85
CA SER A 59 -16.09 -9.02 -3.94
C SER A 59 -15.84 -8.22 -5.21
N GLU A 60 -15.75 -8.88 -6.37
CA GLU A 60 -15.49 -8.22 -7.67
C GLU A 60 -16.55 -7.18 -8.07
N THR A 61 -17.74 -7.26 -7.46
CA THR A 61 -18.83 -6.30 -7.66
C THR A 61 -18.67 -5.04 -6.81
N ASP A 62 -17.78 -5.06 -5.81
CA ASP A 62 -17.50 -3.94 -4.92
C ASP A 62 -16.71 -2.86 -5.66
N ARG A 63 -17.38 -1.74 -5.95
CA ARG A 63 -16.80 -0.60 -6.66
C ARG A 63 -16.18 0.44 -5.73
N THR A 64 -16.07 0.16 -4.44
CA THR A 64 -15.46 1.10 -3.49
C THR A 64 -14.01 1.41 -3.86
N LEU A 65 -13.55 2.63 -3.57
CA LEU A 65 -12.15 3.02 -3.79
C LEU A 65 -11.18 2.15 -2.99
N PHE A 66 -11.64 1.63 -1.85
CA PHE A 66 -10.91 0.66 -1.04
C PHE A 66 -10.74 -0.67 -1.78
N ALA A 67 -11.82 -1.27 -2.29
CA ALA A 67 -11.76 -2.51 -3.07
C ALA A 67 -10.89 -2.38 -4.33
N GLN A 68 -10.94 -1.24 -5.03
CA GLN A 68 -10.09 -0.97 -6.19
C GLN A 68 -8.59 -0.95 -5.84
N SER A 69 -8.24 -0.55 -4.61
CA SER A 69 -6.85 -0.53 -4.13
C SER A 69 -6.32 -1.91 -3.69
N TYR A 70 -7.18 -2.94 -3.64
CA TYR A 70 -6.79 -4.29 -3.22
C TYR A 70 -5.69 -4.89 -4.10
N GLN A 71 -5.86 -4.85 -5.43
CA GLN A 71 -4.88 -5.43 -6.34
C GLN A 71 -3.50 -4.76 -6.18
N GLN A 72 -3.49 -3.44 -6.01
CA GLN A 72 -2.28 -2.67 -5.74
C GLN A 72 -1.65 -3.07 -4.39
N ALA A 73 -2.47 -3.27 -3.35
CA ALA A 73 -1.98 -3.69 -2.03
C ALA A 73 -1.39 -5.12 -2.07
N VAL A 74 -1.98 -6.04 -2.84
CA VAL A 74 -1.42 -7.41 -3.05
C VAL A 74 -0.05 -7.34 -3.71
N GLU A 75 0.11 -6.50 -4.73
CA GLU A 75 1.40 -6.31 -5.41
C GLU A 75 2.46 -5.76 -4.45
N LEU A 76 2.12 -4.71 -3.68
CA LEU A 76 3.02 -4.16 -2.66
C LEU A 76 3.35 -5.17 -1.56
N GLN A 77 2.40 -6.02 -1.17
CA GLN A 77 2.65 -7.08 -0.21
C GLN A 77 3.67 -8.09 -0.75
N ARG A 78 3.54 -8.53 -2.01
CA ARG A 78 4.49 -9.45 -2.63
C ARG A 78 5.89 -8.86 -2.74
N ASP A 79 5.98 -7.58 -3.10
CA ASP A 79 7.25 -6.87 -3.17
C ASP A 79 7.90 -6.74 -1.78
N LEU A 80 7.12 -6.37 -0.76
CA LEU A 80 7.59 -6.31 0.63
C LEU A 80 8.02 -7.68 1.15
N GLU A 81 7.26 -8.74 0.89
CA GLU A 81 7.62 -10.11 1.27
C GLU A 81 8.94 -10.53 0.62
N LYS A 82 9.10 -10.26 -0.68
CA LYS A 82 10.32 -10.56 -1.43
C LYS A 82 11.52 -9.80 -0.88
N SER A 83 11.37 -8.50 -0.60
CA SER A 83 12.43 -7.67 -0.01
C SER A 83 12.74 -8.04 1.45
N SER A 84 11.74 -8.47 2.23
CA SER A 84 11.93 -8.82 3.64
C SER A 84 12.63 -10.16 3.86
N ARG A 85 12.57 -11.05 2.86
CA ARG A 85 13.14 -12.41 2.87
C ARG A 85 14.60 -12.45 2.41
N THR A 86 15.11 -11.36 1.82
CA THR A 86 16.51 -11.22 1.41
C THR A 86 17.35 -10.73 2.59
#